data_AF-A0A838R9L5-F1
#
_entry.id   AF-A0A838R9L5-F1
#
_cell.length_a   1.000
_cell.length_b   1.000
_cell.length_c   1.000
_cell.angle_alpha   90.00
_cell.angle_beta   90.00
_cell.angle_gamma   90.00
#
_symmetry.space_group_name_H-M   'P 1'
#
loop_
_entity.id
_entity.type
_entity.pdbx_description
1 polymer ?
#
loop_
_entity_poly.entity_id
_entity_poly.type
_entity_poly.pdbx_seq_one_letter_code
_entity_poly.pdbx_strand_id
1 'polypeptide(L)'
;MSHLDEGTLHALLDGELEVTEVKEIQAHLGSCTSCGSRLREVKEFLGESDRLVAAVQFPGSHSHPGAAAQATAAPPAPRRREINRELSSYDGPPPPLLLPDNPDAGQFHWRWLGGLRWVALVALAVGAGYIANEFRRGDDTQSALETRELAPIASAPQDAVVSPE
;
A
#
# COMPACT_ATOMS: atom_id res chain seq x y z
N MET A 1 -20.18 -10.97 0.79
CA MET A 1 -19.33 -10.08 -0.04
C MET A 1 -20.02 -9.91 -1.38
N SER A 2 -20.10 -8.68 -1.89
CA SER A 2 -20.36 -8.47 -3.33
C SER A 2 -19.25 -9.20 -4.12
N HIS A 3 -19.53 -9.68 -5.32
CA HIS A 3 -18.56 -10.44 -6.14
C HIS A 3 -17.18 -9.79 -6.17
N LEU A 4 -16.14 -10.61 -6.27
CA LEU A 4 -14.76 -10.13 -6.42
C LEU A 4 -14.63 -9.28 -7.69
N ASP A 5 -13.87 -8.20 -7.56
CA ASP A 5 -13.45 -7.41 -8.71
C ASP A 5 -12.34 -8.15 -9.48
N GLU A 6 -12.16 -7.73 -10.73
CA GLU A 6 -11.18 -8.32 -11.64
C GLU A 6 -9.74 -8.10 -11.17
N GLY A 7 -9.46 -6.93 -10.59
CA GLY A 7 -8.12 -6.60 -10.09
C GLY A 7 -7.69 -7.52 -8.97
N THR A 8 -8.60 -7.86 -8.06
CA THR A 8 -8.35 -8.81 -6.97
C THR A 8 -8.13 -10.24 -7.48
N LEU A 9 -8.83 -10.65 -8.55
CA LEU A 9 -8.58 -11.96 -9.17
C LEU A 9 -7.20 -12.04 -9.81
N HIS A 10 -6.74 -10.97 -10.48
CA HIS A 10 -5.38 -10.91 -11.02
C HIS A 10 -4.31 -10.88 -9.92
N ALA A 11 -4.48 -10.03 -8.90
CA ALA A 11 -3.58 -9.99 -7.74
C ALA A 11 -3.45 -11.38 -7.06
N LEU A 12 -4.50 -12.20 -7.09
CA LEU A 12 -4.48 -13.57 -6.57
C LEU A 12 -3.63 -14.51 -7.41
N LEU A 13 -3.68 -14.37 -8.73
CA LEU A 13 -2.87 -15.18 -9.64
C LEU A 13 -1.41 -14.74 -9.65
N ASP A 14 -1.17 -13.44 -9.51
CA ASP A 14 0.17 -12.85 -9.46
C ASP A 14 0.85 -13.07 -8.10
N GLY A 15 0.10 -13.51 -7.08
CA GLY A 15 0.61 -13.74 -5.73
C GLY A 15 0.87 -12.45 -4.94
N GLU A 16 0.23 -11.35 -5.32
CA GLU A 16 0.41 -10.03 -4.71
C GLU A 16 -0.44 -9.82 -3.43
N LEU A 17 -1.34 -10.76 -3.12
CA LEU A 17 -2.21 -10.70 -1.94
C LEU A 17 -1.54 -11.24 -0.67
N GLU A 18 -1.93 -10.67 0.46
CA GLU A 18 -1.48 -11.14 1.78
C GLU A 18 -2.17 -12.46 2.16
N VAL A 19 -1.52 -13.27 3.01
CA VAL A 19 -1.94 -14.65 3.31
C VAL A 19 -3.32 -14.72 3.97
N THR A 20 -3.71 -13.74 4.78
CA THR A 20 -5.05 -13.68 5.37
C THR A 20 -6.11 -13.34 4.33
N GLU A 21 -5.82 -12.39 3.44
CA GLU A 21 -6.71 -12.00 2.35
C GLU A 21 -6.94 -13.14 1.36
N VAL A 22 -5.88 -13.88 1.01
CA VAL A 22 -5.99 -15.09 0.17
C VAL A 22 -6.94 -16.12 0.78
N LYS A 23 -6.92 -16.33 2.10
CA LYS A 23 -7.82 -17.29 2.77
C LYS A 23 -9.28 -16.86 2.68
N GLU A 24 -9.56 -15.58 2.89
CA GLU A 24 -10.91 -15.03 2.80
C GLU A 24 -11.45 -15.12 1.37
N ILE A 25 -10.62 -14.76 0.39
CA ILE A 25 -10.95 -14.86 -1.04
C ILE A 25 -11.19 -16.31 -1.44
N GLN A 26 -10.35 -17.26 -1.00
CA GLN A 26 -10.54 -18.68 -1.27
C GLN A 26 -11.84 -19.22 -0.66
N ALA A 27 -12.20 -18.79 0.56
CA ALA A 27 -13.49 -19.15 1.16
C ALA A 27 -14.67 -18.59 0.35
N HIS A 28 -14.55 -17.37 -0.17
CA HIS A 28 -15.56 -16.78 -1.05
C HIS A 28 -15.67 -17.53 -2.39
N LEU A 29 -14.55 -17.88 -3.02
CA LEU A 29 -14.52 -18.67 -4.25
C LEU A 29 -15.16 -20.06 -4.08
N GLY A 30 -15.02 -20.66 -2.90
CA GLY A 30 -15.67 -21.93 -2.56
C GLY A 30 -17.19 -21.84 -2.38
N SER A 31 -17.72 -20.64 -2.09
CA SER A 31 -19.15 -20.40 -1.86
C SER A 31 -19.85 -19.65 -3.00
N CYS A 32 -19.11 -19.06 -3.94
CA CYS A 32 -19.65 -18.25 -5.03
C CYS A 32 -19.25 -18.80 -6.42
N THR A 33 -20.21 -19.43 -7.11
CA THR A 33 -19.97 -20.08 -8.42
C THR A 33 -19.57 -19.08 -9.52
N SER A 34 -20.11 -17.86 -9.52
CA SER A 34 -19.77 -16.86 -10.54
C SER A 34 -18.35 -16.31 -10.39
N CYS A 35 -17.86 -16.13 -9.16
CA CYS A 35 -16.47 -15.77 -8.92
C CYS A 35 -15.54 -16.92 -9.32
N GLY A 36 -15.96 -18.17 -9.06
CA GLY A 36 -15.24 -19.37 -9.51
C GLY A 36 -15.18 -19.52 -11.03
N SER A 37 -16.24 -19.15 -11.77
CA SER A 37 -16.23 -19.19 -13.24
C SER A 37 -15.29 -18.14 -13.82
N ARG A 38 -15.32 -16.90 -13.31
CA ARG A 38 -14.40 -15.84 -13.71
C ARG A 38 -12.94 -16.21 -13.47
N LEU A 39 -12.62 -16.76 -12.29
CA LEU A 39 -11.26 -17.21 -12.00
C LEU A 39 -10.77 -18.28 -12.99
N ARG A 40 -11.67 -19.15 -13.46
CA ARG A 40 -11.33 -20.17 -14.46
C ARG A 40 -11.01 -19.52 -15.81
N GLU A 41 -11.85 -18.60 -16.27
CA GLU A 41 -11.65 -17.86 -17.52
C GLU A 41 -10.30 -17.14 -17.52
N VAL A 42 -9.96 -16.45 -16.42
CA VAL A 42 -8.67 -15.75 -16.30
C VAL A 42 -7.49 -16.72 -16.31
N LYS A 43 -7.62 -17.88 -15.65
CA LYS A 43 -6.56 -18.92 -15.66
C LYS A 43 -6.36 -19.53 -17.05
N GLU A 44 -7.44 -19.75 -17.80
CA GLU A 44 -7.37 -20.24 -19.18
C GLU A 44 -6.65 -19.23 -20.08
N PHE A 45 -6.99 -17.94 -19.94
CA PHE A 45 -6.32 -16.86 -20.66
C PHE A 45 -4.83 -16.76 -20.31
N LEU A 46 -4.48 -16.88 -19.03
CA LEU A 46 -3.09 -16.88 -18.57
C LEU A 46 -2.31 -18.06 -19.17
N GLY A 47 -2.87 -19.27 -19.15
CA GLY A 47 -2.23 -20.45 -19.71
C GLY A 47 -2.03 -20.38 -21.23
N GLU A 48 -2.97 -19.82 -21.98
CA GLU A 48 -2.79 -19.59 -23.41
C GLU A 48 -1.73 -18.51 -23.67
N SER A 49 -1.69 -17.45 -22.86
CA SER A 49 -0.66 -16.42 -22.95
C SER A 49 0.73 -17.02 -22.71
N ASP A 50 0.90 -17.83 -21.67
CA ASP A 50 2.16 -18.54 -21.37
C ASP A 50 2.57 -19.43 -22.54
N ARG A 51 1.62 -20.14 -23.14
CA ARG A 51 1.87 -20.99 -24.32
C ARG A 51 2.34 -20.16 -25.51
N LEU A 52 1.71 -19.03 -25.79
CA LEU A 52 2.10 -18.13 -26.89
C LEU A 52 3.49 -17.55 -26.64
N VAL A 53 3.78 -17.11 -25.41
CA VAL A 53 5.10 -16.62 -25.02
C VAL A 53 6.16 -17.71 -25.18
N ALA A 54 5.87 -18.93 -24.74
CA ALA A 54 6.78 -20.08 -24.88
C ALA A 54 7.04 -20.47 -26.36
N ALA A 55 6.08 -20.20 -27.25
CA ALA A 55 6.23 -20.48 -28.68
C ALA A 55 7.12 -19.46 -29.42
N VAL A 56 7.34 -18.27 -28.83
CA VAL A 56 8.17 -17.22 -29.44
C VAL A 56 9.65 -17.59 -29.29
N GLN A 57 10.28 -18.02 -30.39
CA GLN A 57 11.73 -18.24 -30.46
C GLN A 57 12.45 -16.92 -30.74
N PHE A 58 13.37 -16.55 -29.86
CA PHE A 58 14.29 -15.44 -30.13
C PHE A 58 15.49 -15.96 -30.93
N PRO A 59 15.81 -15.39 -32.11
CA PRO A 59 17.01 -15.77 -32.84
C PRO A 59 18.25 -15.49 -31.97
N GLY A 60 18.92 -16.55 -31.53
CA GLY A 60 20.03 -16.53 -30.56
C GLY A 60 19.81 -17.38 -29.30
N SER A 61 18.57 -17.81 -29.02
CA SER A 61 18.26 -18.67 -27.87
C SER A 61 18.42 -20.16 -28.23
N HIS A 62 19.66 -20.62 -28.33
CA HIS A 62 19.94 -22.06 -28.36
C HIS A 62 19.83 -22.62 -26.93
N SER A 63 18.70 -23.25 -26.59
CA SER A 63 18.61 -24.06 -25.37
C SER A 63 19.55 -25.26 -25.51
N HIS A 64 20.59 -25.35 -24.67
CA HIS A 64 21.44 -26.54 -24.60
C HIS A 64 20.69 -27.69 -23.91
N PRO A 65 20.43 -28.83 -24.60
CA PRO A 65 19.99 -30.03 -23.93
C PRO A 65 21.24 -30.72 -23.35
N GLY A 66 21.56 -30.45 -22.09
CA GLY A 66 22.77 -31.04 -21.49
C GLY A 66 23.06 -30.75 -20.00
N ALA A 67 22.15 -30.11 -19.26
CA ALA A 67 22.43 -29.69 -17.88
C ALA A 67 22.39 -30.80 -16.81
N ALA A 68 22.41 -32.09 -17.18
CA ALA A 68 22.34 -33.21 -16.23
C ALA A 68 23.62 -34.04 -16.08
N ALA A 69 24.71 -33.76 -16.81
CA ALA A 69 25.85 -34.69 -16.89
C ALA A 69 27.21 -34.21 -16.32
N GLN A 70 27.30 -33.08 -15.62
CA GLN A 70 28.60 -32.64 -15.06
C GLN A 70 28.49 -32.16 -13.61
N ALA A 71 28.37 -33.13 -12.69
CA ALA A 71 28.52 -32.92 -11.26
C ALA A 71 29.60 -33.87 -10.70
N THR A 72 30.84 -33.80 -11.21
CA THR A 72 32.02 -34.42 -10.56
C THR A 72 33.37 -33.73 -10.82
N ALA A 73 33.43 -32.60 -11.54
CA ALA A 73 34.67 -31.83 -11.66
C ALA A 73 34.56 -30.52 -10.87
N ALA A 74 35.45 -30.33 -9.89
CA ALA A 74 35.59 -29.06 -9.19
C ALA A 74 35.74 -27.91 -10.21
N PRO A 75 34.99 -26.79 -10.09
CA PRO A 75 35.06 -25.73 -11.07
C PRO A 75 36.46 -25.09 -11.07
N PRO A 76 37.11 -24.90 -12.24
CA PRO A 76 38.27 -24.03 -12.30
C PRO A 76 37.80 -22.62 -11.95
N ALA A 77 38.46 -21.98 -10.98
CA ALA A 77 38.17 -20.62 -10.58
C ALA A 77 38.06 -19.70 -11.82
N PRO A 78 37.04 -18.84 -11.92
CA PRO A 78 36.85 -18.03 -13.11
C PRO A 78 38.06 -17.12 -13.32
N ARG A 79 38.64 -17.16 -14.52
CA ARG A 79 39.73 -16.28 -14.97
C ARG A 79 39.23 -14.84 -15.07
N ARG A 80 39.09 -14.18 -13.91
CA ARG A 80 38.76 -12.76 -13.74
C ARG A 80 39.68 -11.81 -14.52
N ARG A 81 40.86 -12.30 -14.92
CA ARG A 81 41.85 -11.56 -15.74
C ARG A 81 41.55 -11.55 -17.24
N GLU A 82 40.82 -12.54 -17.76
CA GLU A 82 40.53 -12.65 -19.20
C GLU A 82 39.36 -11.75 -19.60
N ILE A 83 38.29 -11.74 -18.79
CA ILE A 83 37.12 -10.87 -19.00
C ILE A 83 37.53 -9.39 -19.04
N ASN A 84 38.43 -8.97 -18.15
CA ASN A 84 38.94 -7.59 -18.14
C ASN A 84 39.78 -7.24 -19.38
N ARG A 85 40.46 -8.22 -20.00
CA ARG A 85 41.31 -7.99 -21.18
C ARG A 85 40.47 -7.90 -22.46
N GLU A 86 39.42 -8.70 -22.58
CA GLU A 86 38.47 -8.59 -23.70
C GLU A 86 37.65 -7.30 -23.63
N LEU A 87 37.26 -6.84 -22.43
CA LEU A 87 36.53 -5.59 -22.27
C LEU A 87 37.38 -4.33 -22.60
N SER A 88 38.70 -4.41 -22.44
CA SER A 88 39.62 -3.30 -22.76
C SER A 88 40.03 -3.21 -24.24
N SER A 89 39.66 -4.18 -25.09
CA SER A 89 40.05 -4.21 -26.51
C SER A 89 38.98 -3.65 -27.46
N TYR A 90 37.92 -3.03 -26.92
CA TYR A 90 36.83 -2.47 -27.72
C TYR A 90 37.07 -0.98 -27.99
N ASP A 91 37.68 -0.66 -29.14
CA ASP A 91 37.94 0.71 -29.63
C ASP A 91 36.77 1.31 -30.45
N GLY A 92 35.61 0.62 -30.49
CA GLY A 92 34.42 1.08 -31.20
C GLY A 92 33.48 1.90 -30.32
N PRO A 93 32.63 2.78 -30.88
CA PRO A 93 31.53 3.38 -30.12
C PRO A 93 30.69 2.24 -29.51
N PRO A 94 30.28 2.34 -28.23
CA PRO A 94 29.50 1.30 -27.61
C PRO A 94 28.25 1.06 -28.45
N PRO A 95 27.87 -0.21 -28.73
CA PRO A 95 26.62 -0.49 -29.42
C PRO A 95 25.50 0.17 -28.61
N PRO A 96 24.53 0.83 -29.26
CA PRO A 96 23.37 1.37 -28.55
C PRO A 96 22.70 0.18 -27.84
N LEU A 97 22.84 0.15 -26.52
CA LEU A 97 22.13 -0.82 -25.70
C LEU A 97 20.66 -0.49 -25.88
N LEU A 98 19.97 -1.30 -26.68
CA LEU A 98 18.51 -1.39 -26.68
C LEU A 98 18.09 -2.05 -25.37
N LEU A 99 18.48 -1.45 -24.25
CA LEU A 99 17.86 -1.72 -22.98
C LEU A 99 16.47 -1.08 -23.11
N PRO A 100 15.38 -1.86 -23.05
CA PRO A 100 14.08 -1.24 -22.82
C PRO A 100 14.26 -0.38 -21.57
N ASP A 101 14.01 0.92 -21.70
CA ASP A 101 13.76 1.73 -20.53
C ASP A 101 12.71 0.96 -19.74
N ASN A 102 13.10 0.40 -18.60
CA ASN A 102 12.21 -0.32 -17.71
C ASN A 102 11.71 0.72 -16.71
N PRO A 103 10.60 1.42 -16.99
CA PRO A 103 10.04 2.39 -16.05
C PRO A 103 9.59 1.74 -14.73
N ASP A 104 9.66 0.41 -14.58
CA ASP A 104 8.97 -0.30 -13.49
C ASP A 104 9.86 -0.72 -12.33
N ALA A 105 11.20 -0.64 -12.45
CA ALA A 105 12.08 -0.88 -11.30
C ALA A 105 11.94 0.21 -10.20
N GLY A 106 11.41 1.39 -10.56
CA GLY A 106 11.14 2.50 -9.66
C GLY A 106 9.71 2.58 -9.10
N GLN A 107 8.79 1.75 -9.59
CA GLN A 107 7.36 1.88 -9.22
C GLN A 107 6.97 1.03 -7.99
N PHE A 108 7.74 0.00 -7.65
CA PHE A 108 7.40 -0.89 -6.54
C PHE A 108 7.46 -0.23 -5.16
N HIS A 109 8.22 0.85 -4.96
CA HIS A 109 8.29 1.57 -3.68
C HIS A 109 7.18 2.62 -3.49
N TRP A 110 6.47 3.02 -4.54
CA TRP A 110 5.49 4.12 -4.46
C TRP A 110 4.05 3.68 -4.13
N ARG A 111 3.70 2.40 -4.29
CA ARG A 111 2.38 1.89 -3.88
C ARG A 111 2.23 1.68 -2.37
N TRP A 112 3.33 1.60 -1.61
CA TRP A 112 3.28 1.54 -0.13
C TRP A 112 2.93 2.90 0.52
N LEU A 113 3.23 4.03 -0.12
CA LEU A 113 2.84 5.37 0.38
C LEU A 113 1.39 5.77 0.04
N GLY A 114 0.71 5.05 -0.85
CA GLY A 114 -0.71 5.30 -1.16
C GLY A 114 -1.64 5.15 0.04
N GLY A 115 -1.29 4.27 1.00
CA GLY A 115 -2.03 4.07 2.24
C GLY A 115 -1.86 5.20 3.27
N LEU A 116 -0.75 5.94 3.25
CA LEU A 116 -0.48 7.01 4.24
C LEU A 116 -1.22 8.32 3.94
N ARG A 117 -1.71 8.55 2.72
CA ARG A 117 -2.49 9.78 2.39
C ARG A 117 -3.80 9.85 3.16
N TRP A 118 -4.43 8.71 3.44
CA TRP A 118 -5.66 8.67 4.24
C TRP A 118 -5.40 8.97 5.72
N VAL A 119 -4.27 8.50 6.27
CA VAL A 119 -3.90 8.75 7.67
C VAL A 119 -3.70 10.24 7.92
N ALA A 120 -3.08 10.96 6.99
CA ALA A 120 -2.91 12.41 7.09
C ALA A 120 -4.27 13.16 7.08
N LEU A 121 -5.23 12.74 6.26
CA LEU A 121 -6.56 13.35 6.22
C LEU A 121 -7.37 13.06 7.49
N VAL A 122 -7.29 11.83 8.00
CA VAL A 122 -7.95 11.45 9.27
C VAL A 122 -7.32 12.20 10.44
N ALA A 123 -5.98 12.29 10.51
CA ALA A 123 -5.28 13.04 11.54
C ALA A 123 -5.61 14.53 11.49
N LEU A 124 -5.74 15.12 10.30
CA LEU A 124 -6.11 16.53 10.14
C LEU A 124 -7.57 16.78 10.53
N ALA A 125 -8.50 15.89 10.19
CA ALA A 125 -9.90 16.00 10.61
C ALA A 125 -10.07 15.84 12.13
N VAL A 126 -9.37 14.87 12.74
CA VAL A 126 -9.40 14.64 14.19
C VAL A 126 -8.71 15.78 14.94
N GLY A 127 -7.55 16.25 14.46
CA GLY A 127 -6.83 17.38 15.05
C GLY A 127 -7.61 18.68 14.99
N ALA A 128 -8.25 18.99 13.86
CA ALA A 128 -9.11 20.17 13.72
C ALA A 128 -10.34 20.09 14.65
N GLY A 129 -10.94 18.90 14.79
CA GLY A 129 -12.05 18.67 15.72
C GLY A 129 -11.64 18.84 17.19
N TYR A 130 -10.46 18.34 17.58
CA TYR A 130 -9.94 18.47 18.94
C TYR A 130 -9.68 19.94 19.32
N ILE A 131 -9.01 20.70 18.43
CA ILE A 131 -8.72 22.13 18.66
C ILE A 131 -10.02 22.95 18.77
N ALA A 132 -10.99 22.73 17.88
CA ALA A 132 -12.28 23.44 17.95
C ALA A 132 -13.08 23.13 19.22
N ASN A 133 -12.99 21.89 19.72
CA ASN A 133 -13.63 21.47 20.96
C ASN A 133 -12.97 22.08 22.21
N GLU A 134 -11.66 22.30 22.19
CA GLU A 134 -10.92 22.94 23.30
C GLU A 134 -11.34 24.41 23.46
N PHE A 135 -11.48 25.16 22.35
CA PHE A 135 -11.97 26.55 22.38
C PHE A 135 -13.39 26.67 22.94
N ARG A 136 -14.28 25.73 22.57
CA ARG A 136 -15.67 25.74 23.05
C ARG A 136 -15.77 25.48 24.56
N ARG A 137 -14.87 24.66 25.14
CA ARG A 137 -14.78 24.45 26.60
C ARG A 137 -14.22 25.66 27.36
N GLY A 138 -13.40 26.49 26.70
CA GLY A 138 -12.86 27.71 27.29
C GLY A 138 -13.94 28.77 27.56
N ASP A 139 -14.85 28.98 26.62
CA ASP A 139 -15.91 30.00 26.72
C ASP A 139 -16.93 29.70 27.83
N ASP A 140 -17.20 28.43 28.12
CA ASP A 140 -18.08 28.02 29.21
C ASP A 140 -17.51 28.42 30.59
N THR A 141 -16.18 28.50 30.74
CA THR A 141 -15.55 28.88 32.01
C THR A 141 -15.55 30.39 32.26
N GLN A 142 -15.48 31.23 31.21
CA GLN A 142 -15.64 32.68 31.37
C GLN A 142 -17.10 33.06 31.71
N SER A 143 -18.06 32.40 31.08
CA SER A 143 -19.50 32.63 31.35
C SER A 143 -19.87 32.30 32.80
N ALA A 144 -19.24 31.29 33.40
CA ALA A 144 -19.47 30.90 34.79
C ALA A 144 -18.86 31.90 35.82
N LEU A 145 -17.79 32.62 35.47
CA LEU A 145 -17.16 33.61 36.35
C LEU A 145 -17.89 34.97 36.28
N GLU A 146 -18.33 35.40 35.09
CA GLU A 146 -19.01 36.68 34.92
C GLU A 146 -20.41 36.70 35.57
N THR A 147 -21.11 35.55 35.59
CA THR A 147 -22.43 35.46 36.25
C THR A 147 -22.34 35.49 37.78
N ARG A 148 -21.15 35.30 38.38
CA ARG A 148 -20.95 35.35 39.84
C ARG A 148 -20.58 36.74 40.36
N GLU A 149 -20.18 37.66 39.48
CA GLU A 149 -19.80 39.03 39.86
C GLU A 149 -20.99 40.03 39.85
N LEU A 150 -22.12 39.66 39.22
CA LEU A 150 -23.35 40.47 39.16
C LEU A 150 -24.36 40.15 40.28
N ALA A 151 -23.98 39.38 41.31
CA ALA A 151 -24.85 39.19 42.47
C ALA A 151 -24.93 40.52 43.25
N PRO A 152 -26.12 41.16 43.36
CA PRO A 152 -26.25 42.39 44.11
C PRO A 152 -26.00 42.10 45.59
N ILE A 153 -25.03 42.80 46.18
CA ILE A 153 -24.81 42.88 47.62
C ILE A 153 -26.06 43.52 48.21
N ALA A 154 -27.00 42.69 48.68
CA ALA A 154 -28.14 43.14 49.45
C ALA A 154 -27.63 43.55 50.84
N SER A 155 -27.35 44.84 50.98
CA SER A 155 -27.12 45.53 52.23
C SER A 155 -28.30 45.33 53.19
N ALA A 156 -28.02 44.82 54.39
CA ALA A 156 -28.84 45.13 55.54
C ALA A 156 -28.57 46.58 55.97
N PRO A 157 -29.58 47.30 56.50
CA PRO A 157 -29.49 47.64 57.93
C PRO A 157 -30.83 47.67 58.70
N GLN A 158 -30.75 47.13 59.93
CA GLN A 158 -31.11 47.72 61.23
C GLN A 158 -32.52 48.29 61.50
N ASP A 159 -33.14 47.67 62.51
CA ASP A 159 -33.76 48.23 63.71
C ASP A 159 -34.90 49.26 63.66
N ALA A 160 -35.97 48.85 64.36
CA ALA A 160 -36.69 49.57 65.42
C ALA A 160 -38.06 50.20 65.14
N VAL A 161 -38.88 50.10 66.20
CA VAL A 161 -39.96 51.01 66.65
C VAL A 161 -41.41 50.50 66.48
N VAL A 162 -41.90 49.88 67.57
CA VAL A 162 -43.09 50.23 68.40
C VAL A 162 -44.48 50.40 67.74
N SER A 163 -45.47 49.77 68.41
CA SER A 163 -46.82 50.24 68.81
C SER A 163 -48.02 49.37 68.32
N PRO A 164 -49.23 49.49 68.88
CA PRO A 164 -49.67 48.90 70.16
C PRO A 164 -50.98 48.07 70.02
N GLU A 165 -51.31 47.24 71.01
CA GLU A 165 -52.69 46.98 71.49
C GLU A 165 -52.67 46.24 72.84
#